data_AF-A0A0Q8DPK0-F1
#
_entry.id   AF-A0A0Q8DPK0-F1
#
_cell.length_a   1.000
_cell.length_b   1.000
_cell.length_c   1.000
_cell.angle_alpha   90.00
_cell.angle_beta   90.00
_cell.angle_gamma   90.00
#
_symmetry.space_group_name_H-M   'P 1'
#
loop_
_entity.id
_entity.type
_entity.pdbx_description
1 polymer ?
#
loop_
_entity_poly.entity_id
_entity_poly.type
_entity_poly.pdbx_seq_one_letter_code
_entity_poly.pdbx_strand_id
1 'polypeptide(L)'
;MSEDFDADALDTSIDDVLTGRVGSDADPGLLWLAAASRPTPPASLLARIDAQMQPAAVPERIPARQRPFRDDRPSLFLSAVAAALSFAFVFQAMGNIVAGDWIAENLGEPHGPHAYFEGALAMTAAAVCALAAAVRRSWAGVSVLSCSPLALSLGIHGLGEIGQFAAGAILHVIEGTLGLLLIGAWWWDRRDTLRRAREELT
;
A
#
# COMPACT_ATOMS: atom_id res chain seq x y z
N MET A 1 20.63 43.80 -9.88
CA MET A 1 19.61 43.88 -10.95
C MET A 1 19.64 42.56 -11.73
N SER A 2 19.38 41.45 -11.03
CA SER A 2 19.59 40.07 -11.53
C SER A 2 18.71 39.02 -10.84
N GLU A 3 17.83 39.40 -9.90
CA GLU A 3 16.91 38.47 -9.21
C GLU A 3 15.53 38.43 -9.89
N ASP A 4 15.03 39.55 -10.42
CA ASP A 4 13.72 39.59 -11.11
C ASP A 4 13.68 38.76 -12.41
N PHE A 5 14.81 38.63 -13.12
CA PHE A 5 14.89 37.84 -14.35
C PHE A 5 14.77 36.33 -14.13
N ASP A 6 15.04 35.85 -12.91
CA ASP A 6 14.97 34.43 -12.55
C ASP A 6 13.55 34.05 -12.08
N ALA A 7 12.86 34.98 -11.40
CA ALA A 7 11.47 34.79 -10.99
C ALA A 7 10.50 34.75 -12.18
N ASP A 8 10.63 35.67 -13.15
CA ASP A 8 9.77 35.69 -14.33
C ASP A 8 9.94 34.45 -15.21
N ALA A 9 11.17 33.92 -15.29
CA ALA A 9 11.48 32.69 -16.01
C ALA A 9 10.90 31.45 -15.31
N LEU A 10 10.95 31.42 -13.97
CA LEU A 10 10.34 30.37 -13.17
C LEU A 10 8.80 30.40 -13.26
N ASP A 11 8.18 31.58 -13.18
CA ASP A 11 6.73 31.74 -13.32
C ASP A 11 6.25 31.31 -14.70
N THR A 12 6.98 31.66 -15.76
CA THR A 12 6.70 31.20 -17.13
C THR A 12 6.80 29.67 -17.24
N SER A 13 7.82 29.07 -16.61
CA SER A 13 7.99 27.61 -16.56
C SER A 13 6.85 26.93 -15.80
N ILE A 14 6.40 27.50 -14.68
CA ILE A 14 5.26 27.01 -13.90
C ILE A 14 3.98 27.08 -14.75
N ASP A 15 3.71 28.18 -15.44
CA ASP A 15 2.53 28.34 -16.28
C ASP A 15 2.54 27.38 -17.48
N ASP A 16 3.70 27.17 -18.10
CA ASP A 16 3.85 26.20 -19.18
C ASP A 16 3.62 24.76 -18.69
N VAL A 17 4.14 24.41 -17.50
CA VAL A 17 3.86 23.12 -16.83
C VAL A 17 2.38 22.98 -16.55
N LEU A 18 1.75 23.95 -15.89
CA LEU A 18 0.34 23.89 -15.51
C LEU A 18 -0.59 23.81 -16.73
N THR A 19 -0.28 24.54 -17.80
CA THR A 19 -1.04 24.52 -19.06
C THR A 19 -0.70 23.35 -19.98
N GLY A 20 0.28 22.51 -19.62
CA GLY A 20 0.62 21.27 -20.33
C GLY A 20 1.37 21.50 -21.65
N ARG A 21 2.08 22.62 -21.78
CA ARG A 21 2.82 23.01 -23.00
C ARG A 21 4.28 22.53 -23.01
N VAL A 22 4.70 21.79 -21.99
CA VAL A 22 6.13 21.45 -21.82
C VAL A 22 6.54 20.22 -22.61
N GLY A 23 7.71 20.31 -23.24
CA GLY A 23 8.39 19.19 -23.92
C GLY A 23 9.08 18.21 -22.96
N SER A 24 9.80 17.24 -23.53
CA SER A 24 10.51 16.17 -22.79
C SER A 24 11.60 16.62 -21.83
N ASP A 25 11.98 17.90 -21.89
CA ASP A 25 13.13 18.47 -21.19
C ASP A 25 12.72 19.24 -19.92
N ALA A 26 11.46 19.10 -19.48
CA ALA A 26 10.94 19.70 -18.26
C ALA A 26 11.63 19.13 -17.00
N ASP A 27 11.81 19.98 -15.98
CA ASP A 27 12.27 19.53 -14.66
C ASP A 27 11.30 18.46 -14.08
N PRO A 28 11.80 17.25 -13.78
CA PRO A 28 11.00 16.18 -13.18
C PRO A 28 10.34 16.57 -11.86
N GLY A 29 10.96 17.45 -11.07
CA GLY A 29 10.43 17.95 -9.80
C GLY A 29 9.16 18.78 -9.99
N LEU A 30 9.22 19.78 -10.89
CA LEU A 30 8.07 20.60 -11.26
C LEU A 30 6.93 19.80 -11.92
N LEU A 31 7.27 18.81 -12.76
CA LEU A 31 6.27 17.90 -13.34
C LEU A 31 5.52 17.09 -12.26
N TRP A 32 6.22 16.62 -11.23
CA TRP A 32 5.63 15.85 -10.14
C TRP A 32 4.72 16.72 -9.26
N LEU A 33 5.18 17.92 -8.86
CA LEU A 33 4.39 18.88 -8.11
C LEU A 33 3.14 19.31 -8.87
N ALA A 34 3.26 19.63 -10.16
CA ALA A 34 2.12 20.01 -10.99
C ALA A 34 1.15 18.87 -11.30
N ALA A 35 1.61 17.61 -11.26
CA ALA A 35 0.73 16.45 -11.35
C ALA A 35 -0.06 16.23 -10.04
N ALA A 36 0.57 16.47 -8.88
CA ALA A 36 -0.07 16.36 -7.58
C ALA A 36 -1.13 17.45 -7.32
N SER A 37 -0.95 18.65 -7.90
CA SER A 37 -1.83 19.80 -7.71
C SER A 37 -3.04 19.86 -8.66
N ARG A 38 -3.15 18.96 -9.64
CA ARG A 38 -4.26 18.98 -10.62
C ARG A 38 -5.47 18.19 -10.10
N PRO A 39 -6.61 18.85 -9.84
CA PRO A 39 -7.84 18.15 -9.49
C PRO A 39 -8.42 17.33 -10.66
N THR A 40 -8.05 17.68 -11.90
CA THR A 40 -8.48 16.98 -13.12
C THR A 40 -7.25 16.45 -13.86
N PRO A 41 -7.06 15.12 -13.94
CA PRO A 41 -5.91 14.55 -14.63
C PRO A 41 -5.93 14.89 -16.13
N PRO A 42 -4.75 15.03 -16.79
CA PRO A 42 -4.67 15.32 -18.22
C PRO A 42 -5.41 14.27 -19.06
N ALA A 43 -6.10 14.70 -20.11
CA ALA A 43 -6.87 13.81 -21.00
C ALA A 43 -6.00 12.69 -21.61
N SER A 44 -4.71 12.92 -21.82
CA SER A 44 -3.76 11.90 -22.28
C SER A 44 -3.45 10.83 -21.23
N LEU A 45 -3.42 11.20 -19.94
CA LEU A 45 -3.29 10.27 -18.82
C LEU A 45 -4.57 9.44 -18.67
N LEU A 46 -5.74 10.11 -18.73
CA LEU A 46 -7.04 9.44 -18.74
C LEU A 46 -7.16 8.50 -19.94
N ALA A 47 -6.76 8.92 -21.14
CA ALA A 47 -6.77 8.06 -22.32
C ALA A 47 -5.82 6.86 -22.20
N ARG A 48 -4.67 7.01 -21.51
CA ARG A 48 -3.76 5.88 -21.23
C ARG A 48 -4.34 4.91 -20.20
N ILE A 49 -4.96 5.44 -19.14
CA ILE A 49 -5.67 4.64 -18.15
C ILE A 49 -6.86 3.93 -18.81
N ASP A 50 -7.66 4.64 -19.61
CA ASP A 50 -8.77 4.08 -20.38
C ASP A 50 -8.28 3.07 -21.40
N ALA A 51 -7.14 3.27 -22.06
CA ALA A 51 -6.56 2.25 -22.94
C ALA A 51 -6.07 1.00 -22.18
N GLN A 52 -5.65 1.14 -20.93
CA GLN A 52 -5.27 0.02 -20.06
C GLN A 52 -6.48 -0.64 -19.37
N MET A 53 -7.55 0.12 -19.14
CA MET A 53 -8.79 -0.30 -18.48
C MET A 53 -9.86 -0.77 -19.46
N GLN A 54 -9.77 -0.38 -20.74
CA GLN A 54 -10.59 -0.94 -21.80
C GLN A 54 -10.24 -2.42 -21.88
N PRO A 55 -11.18 -3.33 -21.58
CA PRO A 55 -11.01 -4.72 -21.91
C PRO A 55 -10.82 -4.74 -23.43
N ALA A 56 -9.63 -5.15 -23.88
CA ALA A 56 -9.24 -5.16 -25.29
C ALA A 56 -10.45 -5.61 -26.12
N ALA A 57 -10.91 -4.73 -27.01
CA ALA A 57 -12.04 -5.00 -27.89
C ALA A 57 -11.81 -6.36 -28.53
N VAL A 58 -12.61 -7.35 -28.10
CA VAL A 58 -12.43 -8.75 -28.43
C VAL A 58 -12.77 -8.90 -29.91
N PRO A 59 -11.81 -9.19 -30.81
CA PRO A 59 -12.16 -9.61 -32.15
C PRO A 59 -12.99 -10.88 -32.02
N GLU A 60 -14.16 -10.85 -32.67
CA GLU A 60 -15.22 -11.84 -32.64
C GLU A 60 -14.75 -13.17 -33.26
N ARG A 61 -13.87 -13.91 -32.54
CA ARG A 61 -13.47 -15.33 -32.68
C ARG A 61 -12.20 -15.59 -31.87
N ILE A 62 -12.29 -15.47 -30.55
CA ILE A 62 -11.36 -16.17 -29.66
C ILE A 62 -12.20 -17.25 -28.96
N PRO A 63 -11.94 -18.55 -29.21
CA PRO A 63 -12.65 -19.60 -28.49
C PRO A 63 -12.42 -19.36 -27.00
N ALA A 64 -13.49 -19.39 -26.22
CA ALA A 64 -13.50 -19.15 -24.79
C ALA A 64 -12.50 -20.07 -24.07
N ARG A 65 -11.22 -19.69 -24.05
CA ARG A 65 -10.19 -20.30 -23.23
C ARG A 65 -10.37 -19.73 -21.82
N GLN A 66 -11.40 -20.26 -21.17
CA GLN A 66 -11.57 -20.39 -19.73
C GLN A 66 -10.93 -19.27 -18.88
N ARG A 67 -11.68 -18.19 -18.74
CA ARG A 67 -11.81 -17.24 -17.61
C ARG A 67 -10.63 -17.16 -16.60
N PRO A 68 -10.08 -15.95 -16.34
CA PRO A 68 -8.93 -15.68 -15.45
C PRO A 68 -9.14 -15.98 -13.94
N PHE A 69 -10.32 -16.47 -13.53
CA PHE A 69 -10.63 -16.74 -12.12
C PHE A 69 -9.92 -17.96 -11.53
N ARG A 70 -9.41 -18.89 -12.36
CA ARG A 70 -8.72 -20.10 -11.85
C ARG A 70 -7.29 -19.84 -11.35
N ASP A 71 -6.64 -18.77 -11.81
CA ASP A 71 -5.23 -18.47 -11.50
C ASP A 71 -5.02 -17.37 -10.45
N ASP A 72 -6.09 -16.79 -9.89
CA ASP A 72 -5.99 -15.74 -8.84
C ASP A 72 -5.69 -16.30 -7.43
N ARG A 73 -5.32 -17.58 -7.34
CA ARG A 73 -4.98 -18.22 -6.05
C ARG A 73 -3.58 -17.79 -5.61
N PRO A 74 -3.39 -17.20 -4.42
CA PRO A 74 -2.06 -16.92 -3.89
C PRO A 74 -1.25 -18.20 -3.65
N SER A 75 0.08 -18.11 -3.65
CA SER A 75 0.92 -19.21 -3.16
C SER A 75 0.69 -19.47 -1.67
N LEU A 76 0.91 -20.70 -1.22
CA LEU A 76 0.73 -21.08 0.18
C LEU A 76 1.55 -20.19 1.14
N PHE A 77 2.76 -19.82 0.75
CA PHE A 77 3.62 -18.96 1.55
C PHE A 77 3.03 -17.55 1.69
N LEU A 78 2.59 -16.93 0.59
CA LEU A 78 1.90 -15.64 0.62
C LEU A 78 0.63 -15.72 1.48
N SER A 79 -0.17 -16.77 1.32
CA SER A 79 -1.37 -17.00 2.13
C SER A 79 -1.06 -17.11 3.62
N ALA A 80 -0.06 -17.90 3.99
CA ALA A 80 0.30 -18.13 5.39
C ALA A 80 0.80 -16.86 6.06
N VAL A 81 1.69 -16.11 5.39
CA VAL A 81 2.22 -14.85 5.91
C VAL A 81 1.13 -13.80 6.04
N ALA A 82 0.29 -13.64 5.02
CA ALA A 82 -0.80 -12.67 5.03
C ALA A 82 -1.87 -13.00 6.09
N ALA A 83 -2.20 -14.28 6.27
CA ALA A 83 -3.11 -14.72 7.33
C ALA A 83 -2.51 -14.51 8.74
N ALA A 84 -1.23 -14.81 8.92
CA ALA A 84 -0.53 -14.57 10.19
C ALA A 84 -0.49 -13.07 10.54
N LEU A 85 -0.20 -12.21 9.57
CA LEU A 85 -0.22 -10.76 9.78
C LEU A 85 -1.63 -10.25 10.11
N SER A 86 -2.64 -10.74 9.39
CA SER A 86 -4.04 -10.43 9.68
C SER A 86 -4.41 -10.80 11.11
N PHE A 87 -4.02 -12.00 11.56
CA PHE A 87 -4.24 -12.44 12.93
C PHE A 87 -3.53 -11.55 13.96
N ALA A 88 -2.26 -11.19 13.73
CA ALA A 88 -1.53 -10.30 14.63
C ALA A 88 -2.22 -8.94 14.78
N PHE A 89 -2.65 -8.34 13.67
CA PHE A 89 -3.40 -7.08 13.69
C PHE A 89 -4.76 -7.19 14.40
N VAL A 90 -5.49 -8.29 14.22
CA VAL A 90 -6.73 -8.53 14.98
C VAL A 90 -6.43 -8.67 16.48
N PHE A 91 -5.37 -9.37 16.84
CA PHE A 91 -4.97 -9.53 18.23
C PHE A 91 -4.64 -8.18 18.87
N GLN A 92 -3.86 -7.34 18.19
CA GLN A 92 -3.57 -5.97 18.63
C GLN A 92 -4.84 -5.11 18.72
N ALA A 93 -5.73 -5.17 17.73
CA ALA A 93 -7.00 -4.44 17.74
C ALA A 93 -7.87 -4.83 18.95
N MET A 94 -7.93 -6.12 19.27
CA MET A 94 -8.64 -6.60 20.47
C MET A 94 -7.97 -6.13 21.76
N GLY A 95 -6.64 -6.13 21.81
CA GLY A 95 -5.88 -5.54 22.91
C GLY A 95 -6.27 -4.07 23.14
N ASN A 96 -6.28 -3.28 22.08
CA ASN A 96 -6.68 -1.87 22.14
C ASN A 96 -8.12 -1.67 22.63
N ILE A 97 -9.07 -2.51 22.20
CA ILE A 97 -10.48 -2.41 22.62
C ILE A 97 -10.67 -2.83 24.08
N VAL A 98 -10.03 -3.92 24.51
CA VAL A 98 -10.26 -4.50 25.85
C VAL A 98 -9.46 -3.77 26.92
N ALA A 99 -8.22 -3.39 26.60
CA ALA A 99 -7.31 -2.79 27.57
C ALA A 99 -7.14 -1.28 27.43
N GLY A 100 -7.60 -0.66 26.31
CA GLY A 100 -7.36 0.76 26.04
C GLY A 100 -7.89 1.69 27.13
N ASP A 101 -9.13 1.48 27.57
CA ASP A 101 -9.75 2.29 28.64
C ASP A 101 -8.95 2.18 29.95
N TRP A 102 -8.60 0.95 30.33
CA TRP A 102 -7.81 0.68 31.53
C TRP A 102 -6.42 1.32 31.44
N ILE A 103 -5.73 1.22 30.29
CA ILE A 103 -4.41 1.83 30.10
C ILE A 103 -4.52 3.35 30.23
N ALA A 104 -5.49 3.97 29.55
CA ALA A 104 -5.66 5.42 29.58
C ALA A 104 -5.96 5.95 30.98
N GLU A 105 -6.80 5.26 31.75
CA GLU A 105 -7.08 5.59 33.14
C GLU A 105 -5.83 5.54 34.02
N ASN A 106 -4.99 4.50 33.85
CA ASN A 106 -3.75 4.36 34.64
C ASN A 106 -2.67 5.37 34.26
N LEU A 107 -2.67 5.85 33.01
CA LEU A 107 -1.73 6.88 32.53
C LEU A 107 -2.23 8.30 32.80
N GLY A 108 -3.49 8.47 33.24
CA GLY A 108 -4.10 9.78 33.44
C GLY A 108 -4.34 10.53 32.13
N GLU A 109 -4.59 9.81 31.03
CA GLU A 109 -4.79 10.36 29.69
C GLU A 109 -6.30 10.44 29.35
N PRO A 110 -6.97 11.59 29.55
CA PRO A 110 -8.42 11.69 29.41
C PRO A 110 -8.95 11.46 27.98
N HIS A 111 -8.09 11.57 26.97
CA HIS A 111 -8.42 11.31 25.57
C HIS A 111 -7.83 10.00 25.03
N GLY A 112 -7.08 9.26 25.85
CA GLY A 112 -6.48 7.97 25.49
C GLY A 112 -7.49 6.92 24.97
N PRO A 113 -8.68 6.76 25.57
CA PRO A 113 -9.66 5.75 25.13
C PRO A 113 -10.06 5.87 23.66
N HIS A 114 -10.21 7.11 23.17
CA HIS A 114 -10.60 7.37 21.78
C HIS A 114 -9.47 6.99 20.82
N ALA A 115 -8.22 7.34 21.17
CA ALA A 115 -7.06 6.97 20.37
C ALA A 115 -6.86 5.44 20.28
N TYR A 116 -7.07 4.72 21.38
CA TYR A 116 -7.01 3.25 21.37
C TYR A 116 -8.11 2.65 20.49
N PHE A 117 -9.34 3.14 20.59
CA PHE A 117 -10.45 2.65 19.77
C PHE A 117 -10.25 2.94 18.28
N GLU A 118 -9.86 4.16 17.92
CA GLU A 118 -9.52 4.53 16.53
C GLU A 118 -8.37 3.70 15.99
N GLY A 119 -7.33 3.49 16.81
CA GLY A 119 -6.23 2.58 16.50
C GLY A 119 -6.73 1.14 16.25
N ALA A 120 -7.65 0.64 17.06
CA ALA A 120 -8.23 -0.70 16.86
C ALA A 120 -8.99 -0.83 15.53
N LEU A 121 -9.73 0.21 15.14
CA LEU A 121 -10.42 0.25 13.85
C LEU A 121 -9.43 0.25 12.69
N ALA A 122 -8.35 1.04 12.78
CA ALA A 122 -7.30 1.07 11.78
C ALA A 122 -6.59 -0.29 11.63
N MET A 123 -6.26 -0.94 12.75
CA MET A 123 -5.66 -2.28 12.77
C MET A 123 -6.61 -3.33 12.19
N THR A 124 -7.90 -3.25 12.49
CA THR A 124 -8.92 -4.14 11.91
C THR A 124 -9.02 -3.98 10.40
N ALA A 125 -9.02 -2.73 9.90
CA ALA A 125 -9.03 -2.46 8.46
C ALA A 125 -7.78 -3.03 7.76
N ALA A 126 -6.59 -2.83 8.35
CA ALA A 126 -5.35 -3.41 7.85
C ALA A 126 -5.41 -4.96 7.88
N ALA A 127 -5.99 -5.56 8.92
CA ALA A 127 -6.16 -7.00 9.01
C ALA A 127 -7.04 -7.57 7.89
N VAL A 128 -8.12 -6.86 7.52
CA VAL A 128 -8.99 -7.24 6.39
C VAL A 128 -8.24 -7.17 5.07
N CYS A 129 -7.44 -6.12 4.86
CA CYS A 129 -6.56 -6.02 3.69
C CYS A 129 -5.61 -7.22 3.61
N ALA A 130 -4.86 -7.50 4.68
CA ALA A 130 -3.96 -8.66 4.74
C ALA A 130 -4.70 -9.98 4.46
N LEU A 131 -5.88 -10.19 5.05
CA LEU A 131 -6.68 -11.40 4.81
C LEU A 131 -7.14 -11.52 3.35
N ALA A 132 -7.45 -10.40 2.68
CA ALA A 132 -7.81 -10.41 1.28
C ALA A 132 -6.68 -10.98 0.40
N ALA A 133 -5.42 -10.61 0.66
CA ALA A 133 -4.26 -11.22 -0.01
C ALA A 133 -4.06 -12.70 0.33
N ALA A 134 -4.48 -13.13 1.52
CA ALA A 134 -4.39 -14.53 1.89
C ALA A 134 -5.32 -15.43 1.05
N VAL A 135 -6.44 -14.87 0.57
CA VAL A 135 -7.46 -15.58 -0.21
C VAL A 135 -7.31 -15.32 -1.72
N ARG A 136 -6.90 -14.11 -2.13
CA ARG A 136 -6.84 -13.67 -3.53
C ARG A 136 -5.54 -12.93 -3.84
N ARG A 137 -4.81 -13.42 -4.84
CA ARG A 137 -3.52 -12.88 -5.26
C ARG A 137 -3.62 -11.44 -5.77
N SER A 138 -4.70 -11.10 -6.46
CA SER A 138 -4.98 -9.75 -6.98
C SER A 138 -5.00 -8.66 -5.89
N TRP A 139 -5.25 -9.02 -4.63
CA TRP A 139 -5.21 -8.11 -3.48
C TRP A 139 -3.81 -7.98 -2.84
N ALA A 140 -2.83 -8.77 -3.26
CA ALA A 140 -1.51 -8.79 -2.64
C ALA A 140 -0.79 -7.44 -2.70
N GLY A 141 -0.90 -6.71 -3.82
CA GLY A 141 -0.33 -5.37 -3.95
C GLY A 141 -0.95 -4.35 -2.98
N VAL A 142 -2.29 -4.32 -2.88
CA VAL A 142 -3.02 -3.46 -1.94
C VAL A 142 -2.65 -3.79 -0.51
N SER A 143 -2.52 -5.08 -0.19
CA SER A 143 -2.17 -5.55 1.16
C SER A 143 -0.76 -5.15 1.53
N VAL A 144 0.21 -5.29 0.62
CA VAL A 144 1.58 -4.82 0.86
C VAL A 144 1.61 -3.32 1.14
N LEU A 145 0.92 -2.51 0.32
CA LEU A 145 0.93 -1.05 0.45
C LEU A 145 0.23 -0.56 1.72
N SER A 146 -0.86 -1.20 2.13
CA SER A 146 -1.63 -0.81 3.32
C SER A 146 -1.04 -1.36 4.62
N CYS A 147 -0.53 -2.60 4.62
CA CYS A 147 -0.15 -3.30 5.84
C CYS A 147 1.33 -3.12 6.18
N SER A 148 2.22 -3.14 5.19
CA SER A 148 3.67 -3.19 5.47
C SER A 148 4.19 -1.93 6.15
N PRO A 149 3.82 -0.69 5.75
CA PRO A 149 4.30 0.51 6.44
C PRO A 149 3.91 0.52 7.92
N LEU A 150 2.66 0.16 8.22
CA LEU A 150 2.14 0.06 9.59
C LEU A 150 2.87 -1.03 10.39
N ALA A 151 2.97 -2.24 9.84
CA ALA A 151 3.66 -3.37 10.47
C ALA A 151 5.13 -3.04 10.79
N LEU A 152 5.84 -2.41 9.86
CA LEU A 152 7.23 -1.99 10.06
C LEU A 152 7.35 -0.91 11.14
N SER A 153 6.43 0.06 11.15
CA SER A 153 6.39 1.08 12.20
C SER A 153 6.21 0.47 13.58
N LEU A 154 5.28 -0.49 13.71
CA LEU A 154 5.07 -1.25 14.95
C LEU A 154 6.34 -2.03 15.33
N GLY A 155 6.95 -2.76 14.41
CA GLY A 155 8.20 -3.48 14.66
C GLY A 155 9.34 -2.62 15.15
N ILE A 156 9.54 -1.44 14.55
CA ILE A 156 10.55 -0.47 14.99
C ILE A 156 10.22 0.04 16.40
N HIS A 157 8.94 0.34 16.66
CA HIS A 157 8.50 0.76 17.98
C HIS A 157 8.75 -0.30 19.05
N GLY A 158 8.41 -1.57 18.77
CA GLY A 158 8.62 -2.69 19.68
C GLY A 158 10.07 -2.89 20.11
N LEU A 159 11.04 -2.60 19.24
CA LEU A 159 12.47 -2.65 19.61
C LEU A 159 12.82 -1.66 20.75
N GLY A 160 12.13 -0.51 20.81
CA GLY A 160 12.29 0.47 21.87
C GLY A 160 11.65 0.06 23.20
N GLU A 161 10.69 -0.87 23.18
CA GLU A 161 9.86 -1.24 24.33
C GLU A 161 10.35 -2.50 25.08
N ILE A 162 11.35 -3.21 24.57
CA ILE A 162 11.82 -4.51 25.11
C ILE A 162 12.10 -4.45 26.62
N GLY A 163 12.60 -3.33 27.13
CA GLY A 163 12.91 -3.15 28.56
C GLY A 163 11.74 -2.69 29.44
N GLN A 164 10.60 -2.29 28.86
CA GLN A 164 9.47 -1.70 29.57
C GLN A 164 8.24 -2.63 29.54
N PHE A 165 7.96 -3.22 28.38
CA PHE A 165 6.80 -4.09 28.20
C PHE A 165 7.12 -5.22 27.21
N ALA A 166 7.73 -6.29 27.73
CA ALA A 166 8.22 -7.40 26.93
C ALA A 166 7.14 -8.06 26.05
N ALA A 167 5.90 -8.18 26.56
CA ALA A 167 4.81 -8.82 25.80
C ALA A 167 4.41 -8.01 24.55
N GLY A 168 4.24 -6.69 24.70
CA GLY A 168 3.95 -5.79 23.58
C GLY A 168 5.12 -5.69 22.61
N ALA A 169 6.35 -5.57 23.13
CA ALA A 169 7.55 -5.54 22.30
C ALA A 169 7.68 -6.79 21.40
N ILE A 170 7.39 -7.98 21.94
CA ILE A 170 7.40 -9.23 21.17
C ILE A 170 6.34 -9.19 20.06
N LEU A 171 5.11 -8.78 20.38
CA LEU A 171 4.02 -8.69 19.40
C LEU A 171 4.38 -7.73 18.27
N HIS A 172 4.82 -6.52 18.61
CA HIS A 172 5.25 -5.51 17.67
C HIS A 172 6.38 -6.00 16.75
N VAL A 173 7.42 -6.66 17.31
CA VAL A 173 8.52 -7.23 16.50
C VAL A 173 8.02 -8.34 15.57
N ILE A 174 7.07 -9.17 16.02
CA ILE A 174 6.43 -10.19 15.18
C ILE A 174 5.69 -9.52 14.02
N GLU A 175 4.91 -8.47 14.26
CA GLU A 175 4.20 -7.72 13.23
C GLU A 175 5.18 -7.15 12.19
N GLY A 176 6.25 -6.48 12.62
CA GLY A 176 7.26 -5.95 11.72
C GLY A 176 7.95 -7.03 10.87
N THR A 177 8.25 -8.17 11.49
CA THR A 177 8.83 -9.33 10.78
C THR A 177 7.86 -9.87 9.73
N LEU A 178 6.58 -10.01 10.07
CA LEU A 178 5.53 -10.44 9.15
C LEU A 178 5.31 -9.42 8.02
N GLY A 179 5.44 -8.12 8.27
CA GLY A 179 5.43 -7.07 7.25
C GLY A 179 6.54 -7.24 6.21
N LEU A 180 7.78 -7.50 6.67
CA LEU A 180 8.91 -7.80 5.76
C LEU A 180 8.67 -9.09 4.96
N LEU A 181 8.17 -10.13 5.63
CA LEU A 181 7.85 -11.40 4.97
C LEU A 181 6.74 -11.23 3.93
N LEU A 182 5.75 -10.36 4.17
CA LEU A 182 4.66 -10.09 3.23
C LEU A 182 5.20 -9.46 1.95
N ILE A 183 6.10 -8.47 2.07
CA ILE A 183 6.79 -7.85 0.92
C ILE A 183 7.56 -8.91 0.14
N GLY A 184 8.35 -9.74 0.84
CA GLY A 184 9.12 -10.82 0.21
C GLY A 184 8.23 -11.84 -0.51
N ALA A 185 7.19 -12.33 0.17
CA ALA A 185 6.24 -13.30 -0.37
C ALA A 185 5.53 -12.77 -1.62
N TRP A 186 5.06 -11.51 -1.58
CA TRP A 186 4.45 -10.86 -2.74
C TRP A 186 5.43 -10.74 -3.92
N TRP A 187 6.67 -10.35 -3.64
CA TRP A 187 7.70 -10.22 -4.66
C TRP A 187 8.04 -11.55 -5.33
N TRP A 188 8.19 -12.62 -4.56
CA TRP A 188 8.44 -13.96 -5.10
C TRP A 188 7.26 -14.49 -5.90
N ASP A 189 6.03 -14.36 -5.38
CA ASP A 189 4.82 -14.82 -6.07
C ASP A 189 4.61 -14.09 -7.40
N ARG A 190 4.88 -12.77 -7.44
CA ARG A 190 4.86 -11.98 -8.67
C ARG A 190 5.92 -12.44 -9.68
N ARG A 191 7.16 -12.68 -9.23
CA ARG A 191 8.26 -13.15 -10.09
C ARG A 191 7.96 -14.52 -10.71
N ASP A 192 7.47 -15.46 -9.91
CA ASP A 192 7.14 -16.80 -10.40
C ASP A 192 6.00 -16.78 -11.42
N THR A 193 5.01 -15.90 -11.22
CA THR A 193 3.92 -15.69 -12.19
C THR A 193 4.46 -15.17 -13.52
N LEU A 194 5.33 -14.17 -13.49
CA LEU A 194 5.95 -13.61 -14.71
C LEU A 194 6.84 -14.62 -15.42
N ARG A 195 7.56 -15.48 -14.68
CA ARG A 195 8.38 -16.55 -15.27
C ARG A 195 7.54 -17.56 -16.03
N ARG A 196 6.45 -18.06 -15.42
CA ARG A 196 5.53 -19.02 -16.06
C ARG A 196 4.89 -18.45 -17.32
N ALA A 197 4.41 -17.21 -17.27
CA ALA A 197 3.83 -16.54 -18.43
C ALA A 197 4.82 -16.42 -19.60
N ARG A 198 6.12 -16.30 -19.33
CA ARG A 198 7.16 -16.26 -20.35
C ARG A 198 7.44 -17.64 -20.97
N GLU A 199 7.45 -18.69 -20.15
CA GLU A 199 7.64 -20.09 -20.60
C GLU A 199 6.49 -20.56 -21.50
N GLU A 200 5.27 -20.08 -21.27
CA GLU A 200 4.10 -20.41 -22.11
C GLU A 200 4.11 -19.73 -23.50
N LEU A 201 4.95 -18.72 -23.70
CA LEU A 201 5.06 -17.96 -24.95
C LEU A 201 6.21 -18.45 -25.87
N THR A 202 7.08 -19.33 -25.37
CA THR A 202 8.22 -19.92 -26.10
C THR A 202 7.91 -21.35 -26.53
#